data_AF-R8MDS4-F1
#
_entry.id   AF-R8MDS4-F1
#
_cell.length_a   1.000
_cell.length_b   1.000
_cell.length_c   1.000
_cell.angle_alpha   90.00
_cell.angle_beta   90.00
_cell.angle_gamma   90.00
#
_symmetry.space_group_name_H-M   'P 1'
#
loop_
_entity.id
_entity.type
_entity.pdbx_description
1 polymer ?
#
loop_
_entity_poly.entity_id
_entity_poly.type
_entity_poly.pdbx_seq_one_letter_code
_entity_poly.pdbx_strand_id
1 'polypeptide(L)'
;MDNKNLQENILKTNERLRILQQKKKIALHEKQKLDRKLDPERKERTRRLIQKGALLEKYLNVEEKSIDDTERLLKVLAEFANKNKQYIENKLKDL
;
A
#
# COMPACT_ATOMS: atom_id res chain seq x y z
N MET A 1 13.62 15.39 57.91
CA MET A 1 13.70 16.09 56.61
C MET A 1 13.49 15.12 55.43
N ASP A 2 13.23 13.85 55.72
CA ASP A 2 13.36 12.74 54.77
C ASP A 2 12.11 12.53 53.91
N ASN A 3 10.92 12.88 54.44
CA ASN A 3 9.65 12.73 53.73
C ASN A 3 9.51 13.73 52.55
N LYS A 4 10.08 14.93 52.69
CA LYS A 4 10.04 15.96 51.65
C LYS A 4 10.95 15.61 50.46
N ASN A 5 12.14 15.07 50.73
CA ASN A 5 13.04 14.53 49.71
C ASN A 5 12.44 13.30 49.01
N LEU A 6 11.74 12.43 49.74
CA LEU A 6 11.06 11.27 49.17
C LEU A 6 9.94 11.71 48.20
N GLN A 7 9.13 12.70 48.60
CA GLN A 7 8.07 13.27 47.77
C GLN A 7 8.62 13.93 46.50
N GLU A 8 9.73 14.67 46.61
CA GLU A 8 10.37 15.29 45.45
C GLU A 8 10.92 14.26 44.46
N ASN A 9 11.50 13.16 44.96
CA ASN A 9 11.97 12.07 44.11
C ASN A 9 10.82 11.31 43.43
N ILE A 10 9.70 11.11 44.12
CA ILE A 10 8.49 10.51 43.53
C ILE A 10 7.94 11.41 42.40
N LEU A 11 7.88 12.73 42.61
CA LEU A 11 7.43 13.68 41.60
C LEU A 11 8.32 13.65 40.35
N LYS A 12 9.65 13.71 40.52
CA LYS A 12 10.62 13.60 39.42
C LYS A 12 10.50 12.28 38.67
N THR A 13 10.24 11.18 39.38
CA THR A 13 10.07 9.85 38.80
C THR A 13 8.78 9.77 37.98
N ASN A 14 7.67 10.33 38.48
CA ASN A 14 6.40 10.38 37.78
C ASN A 14 6.46 11.24 36.50
N GLU A 15 7.19 12.35 36.54
CA GLU A 15 7.39 13.21 35.37
C GLU A 15 8.21 12.49 34.29
N ARG A 16 9.29 11.80 34.68
CA ARG A 16 10.07 10.95 33.76
C ARG A 16 9.21 9.84 33.16
N LEU A 17 8.36 9.20 33.96
CA LEU A 17 7.44 8.16 33.50
C LEU A 17 6.47 8.71 32.44
N ARG A 18 5.92 9.90 32.66
CA ARG A 18 5.02 10.57 31.70
C ARG A 18 5.71 10.85 30.36
N ILE A 19 6.94 11.38 30.41
CA ILE A 19 7.75 11.65 29.22
C ILE A 19 8.04 10.35 28.47
N LEU A 20 8.42 9.28 29.17
CA LEU A 20 8.70 7.98 28.56
C LEU A 20 7.45 7.38 27.91
N GLN A 21 6.28 7.49 28.55
CA GLN A 21 5.01 7.05 27.98
C GLN A 21 4.68 7.82 26.69
N GLN A 22 4.89 9.13 26.68
CA GLN A 22 4.66 9.96 25.49
C GLN A 22 5.62 9.59 24.34
N LYS A 23 6.92 9.43 24.64
CA LYS A 23 7.92 8.96 23.67
C LYS A 23 7.57 7.59 23.11
N LYS A 24 7.13 6.64 23.95
CA LYS A 24 6.68 5.31 23.50
C LYS A 24 5.50 5.41 22.54
N LYS A 25 4.52 6.27 22.81
CA LYS A 25 3.35 6.46 21.93
C LYS A 25 3.75 7.01 20.57
N ILE A 26 4.69 7.97 20.53
CA ILE A 26 5.23 8.52 19.28
C ILE A 26 5.96 7.44 18.49
N ALA A 27 6.87 6.71 19.14
CA ALA A 27 7.65 5.65 18.49
C ALA A 27 6.76 4.52 17.94
N LEU A 28 5.69 4.15 18.66
CA LEU A 28 4.73 3.15 18.17
C LEU A 28 4.01 3.62 16.90
N HIS A 29 3.61 4.89 16.87
CA HIS A 29 2.94 5.49 15.71
C HIS A 29 3.88 5.59 14.49
N GLU A 30 5.14 5.95 14.71
CA GLU A 30 6.18 5.95 13.67
C GLU A 30 6.46 4.55 13.13
N LYS A 31 6.56 3.56 14.01
CA LYS A 31 6.71 2.15 13.62
C LYS A 31 5.55 1.69 12.75
N GLN A 32 4.30 1.95 13.16
CA GLN A 32 3.13 1.60 12.36
C GLN A 32 3.11 2.28 10.98
N LYS A 33 3.56 3.54 10.88
CA LYS A 33 3.72 4.22 9.59
C LYS A 33 4.78 3.55 8.72
N LEU A 34 5.89 3.12 9.32
CA LEU A 34 6.97 2.43 8.61
C LEU A 34 6.52 1.06 8.13
N ASP A 35 5.84 0.29 8.99
CA ASP A 35 5.29 -1.03 8.66
C ASP A 35 4.29 -0.94 7.49
N ARG A 36 3.44 0.09 7.45
CA ARG A 36 2.53 0.35 6.30
C ARG A 36 3.26 0.71 5.02
N LYS A 37 4.44 1.33 5.09
CA LYS A 37 5.27 1.65 3.90
C LYS A 37 6.05 0.44 3.43
N LEU A 38 6.47 -0.42 4.35
CA LEU A 38 7.22 -1.65 4.11
C LEU A 38 6.32 -2.85 3.81
N ASP A 39 5.01 -2.64 3.81
CA ASP A 39 4.01 -3.66 3.53
C ASP A 39 4.34 -4.37 2.19
N PRO A 40 4.79 -5.64 2.26
CA PRO A 40 5.25 -6.36 1.08
C PRO A 40 4.11 -6.56 0.07
N GLU A 41 2.87 -6.68 0.51
CA GLU A 41 1.70 -6.83 -0.35
C GLU A 41 1.45 -5.57 -1.18
N ARG A 42 1.64 -4.38 -0.59
CA ARG A 42 1.54 -3.11 -1.31
C ARG A 42 2.63 -2.98 -2.34
N LYS A 43 3.87 -3.34 -1.99
CA LYS A 43 5.00 -3.29 -2.92
C LYS A 43 4.78 -4.23 -4.10
N GLU A 44 4.33 -5.44 -3.83
CA GLU A 44 4.01 -6.43 -4.86
C GLU A 44 2.85 -5.96 -5.74
N ARG A 45 1.77 -5.46 -5.14
CA ARG A 45 0.62 -4.91 -5.88
C ARG A 45 1.05 -3.76 -6.78
N THR A 46 1.83 -2.80 -6.29
CA THR A 46 2.33 -1.68 -7.10
C THR A 46 3.20 -2.18 -8.24
N ARG A 47 4.14 -3.10 -7.98
CA ARG A 47 4.98 -3.71 -9.04
C ARG A 47 4.13 -4.38 -10.11
N ARG A 48 3.13 -5.18 -9.70
CA ARG A 48 2.20 -5.87 -10.61
C ARG A 48 1.38 -4.88 -11.44
N LEU A 49 0.89 -3.80 -10.83
CA LEU A 49 0.13 -2.76 -11.55
C LEU A 49 0.99 -2.06 -12.59
N ILE A 50 2.24 -1.71 -12.25
CA ILE A 50 3.20 -1.11 -13.20
C ILE A 50 3.48 -2.06 -14.36
N GLN A 51 3.79 -3.34 -14.07
CA GLN A 51 4.07 -4.33 -15.09
C GLN A 51 2.87 -4.55 -16.02
N LYS A 52 1.65 -4.65 -15.45
CA LYS A 52 0.43 -4.80 -16.25
C LYS A 52 0.13 -3.55 -17.09
N GLY A 53 0.36 -2.36 -16.54
CA GLY A 53 0.22 -1.09 -17.28
C GLY A 53 1.18 -1.00 -18.46
N ALA A 54 2.46 -1.33 -18.27
CA ALA A 54 3.45 -1.32 -19.35
C ALA A 54 3.11 -2.31 -20.48
N LEU A 55 2.54 -3.49 -20.14
CA LEU A 55 2.07 -4.44 -21.15
C LEU A 55 0.85 -3.89 -21.92
N LEU A 56 -0.08 -3.25 -21.21
CA LEU A 56 -1.26 -2.61 -21.84
C LEU A 56 -0.82 -1.57 -22.87
N GLU A 57 0.07 -0.66 -22.47
CA GLU A 57 0.63 0.38 -23.33
C GLU A 57 1.34 -0.21 -24.55
N LYS A 58 2.24 -1.17 -24.34
CA LYS A 58 3.02 -1.83 -25.41
C LYS A 58 2.15 -2.53 -26.45
N TYR A 59 1.13 -3.27 -26.03
CA TYR A 59 0.36 -4.12 -26.95
C TYR A 59 -0.84 -3.41 -27.55
N LEU A 60 -1.37 -2.37 -26.90
CA LEU A 60 -2.56 -1.64 -27.37
C LEU A 60 -2.25 -0.20 -27.83
N ASN A 61 -1.02 0.27 -27.70
CA ASN A 61 -0.57 1.62 -28.09
C ASN A 61 -1.46 2.72 -27.50
N VAL A 62 -1.63 2.70 -26.17
CA VAL A 62 -2.56 3.58 -25.44
C VAL A 62 -1.89 4.63 -24.55
N GLU A 63 -0.59 4.85 -24.71
CA GLU A 63 0.22 5.76 -23.88
C GLU A 63 -0.33 7.20 -23.86
N GLU A 64 -0.84 7.67 -25.00
CA GLU A 64 -1.41 9.02 -25.13
C GLU A 64 -2.92 9.08 -24.85
N LYS A 65 -3.57 7.93 -24.57
CA LYS A 65 -5.01 7.91 -24.30
C LYS A 65 -5.31 8.44 -22.91
N SER A 66 -6.44 9.13 -22.79
CA SER A 66 -6.98 9.49 -21.48
C SER A 66 -7.36 8.24 -20.68
N ILE A 67 -7.48 8.40 -19.36
CA ILE A 67 -7.94 7.33 -18.47
C ILE A 67 -9.34 6.85 -18.89
N ASP A 68 -10.24 7.78 -19.21
CA ASP A 68 -11.62 7.48 -19.61
C ASP A 68 -11.66 6.71 -20.94
N ASP A 69 -10.83 7.08 -21.91
CA ASP A 69 -10.73 6.36 -23.19
C ASP A 69 -10.14 4.96 -23.02
N THR A 70 -9.16 4.83 -22.13
CA THR A 70 -8.59 3.52 -21.76
C THR A 70 -9.63 2.64 -21.09
N GLU A 71 -10.47 3.19 -20.21
CA GLU A 71 -11.57 2.45 -19.60
C GLU A 71 -12.60 2.01 -20.64
N ARG A 72 -12.99 2.88 -21.58
CA ARG A 72 -13.90 2.53 -22.68
C ARG A 72 -13.33 1.42 -23.55
N LEU A 73 -12.05 1.48 -23.90
CA LEU A 73 -11.36 0.41 -24.64
C LEU A 73 -11.40 -0.91 -23.86
N LEU A 74 -11.05 -0.89 -22.57
CA LEU A 74 -11.04 -2.08 -21.73
C LEU A 74 -12.44 -2.69 -21.56
N LYS A 75 -13.49 -1.86 -21.53
CA LYS A 75 -14.89 -2.35 -21.54
C LYS A 75 -15.21 -3.14 -22.80
N VAL A 76 -14.88 -2.61 -23.98
CA VAL A 76 -15.09 -3.30 -25.26
C VAL A 76 -14.29 -4.61 -25.32
N LEU A 77 -13.02 -4.58 -24.90
CA LEU A 77 -12.18 -5.78 -24.85
C LEU A 77 -12.69 -6.82 -23.86
N ALA A 78 -13.18 -6.39 -22.69
CA ALA A 78 -13.75 -7.28 -21.69
C ALA A 78 -15.05 -7.94 -22.20
N GLU A 79 -15.92 -7.18 -22.85
CA GLU A 79 -17.12 -7.74 -23.48
C GLU A 79 -16.77 -8.79 -24.54
N PHE A 80 -15.82 -8.49 -25.42
CA PHE A 80 -15.34 -9.44 -26.41
C PHE A 80 -14.74 -10.68 -25.75
N ALA A 81 -13.87 -10.49 -24.76
CA ALA A 81 -13.17 -11.59 -24.09
C ALA A 81 -14.14 -12.51 -23.35
N ASN A 82 -15.13 -11.95 -22.66
CA ASN A 82 -16.12 -12.71 -21.93
C ASN A 82 -17.06 -13.49 -22.88
N LYS A 83 -17.45 -12.90 -24.01
CA LYS A 83 -18.26 -13.59 -25.04
C LYS A 83 -17.50 -14.72 -25.73
N ASN A 84 -16.18 -14.57 -25.89
CA ASN A 84 -15.32 -15.53 -26.61
C ASN A 84 -14.37 -16.30 -25.68
N LYS A 85 -14.74 -16.45 -24.41
CA LYS A 85 -13.86 -16.99 -23.36
C LYS A 85 -13.20 -18.31 -23.74
N GLN A 86 -13.98 -19.27 -24.25
CA GLN A 86 -13.48 -20.59 -24.63
C GLN A 86 -12.45 -20.52 -25.78
N TYR A 87 -12.70 -19.68 -26.78
CA TYR A 87 -11.78 -19.47 -27.90
C TYR A 87 -10.45 -18.90 -27.41
N ILE A 88 -10.50 -17.90 -26.53
CA ILE A 88 -9.31 -17.26 -25.95
C ILE A 88 -8.53 -18.25 -25.11
N GLU A 89 -9.19 -18.99 -24.22
CA GLU A 89 -8.53 -20.01 -23.39
C GLU A 89 -7.83 -21.08 -24.21
N ASN A 90 -8.43 -21.51 -25.33
CA ASN A 90 -7.81 -22.46 -26.24
C ASN A 90 -6.58 -21.84 -26.92
N LYS A 91 -6.69 -20.62 -27.44
CA LYS A 91 -5.56 -19.92 -28.07
C LYS A 91 -4.41 -19.63 -27.10
N LEU A 92 -4.70 -19.39 -25.83
CA LEU A 92 -3.69 -19.20 -24.80
C LEU A 92 -2.91 -20.47 -24.47
N LYS A 93 -3.47 -21.67 -24.72
CA LYS A 93 -2.74 -22.94 -24.57
C LYS A 93 -1.76 -23.20 -25.71
N ASP A 94 -2.00 -22.58 -26.86
CA ASP A 94 -1.20 -22.74 -28.08
C ASP A 94 -0.04 -21.71 -28.18
N LEU A 95 0.05 -20.78 -27.22
CA LEU A 95 1.07 -19.72 -27.11
C LEU A 95 2.15 -20.10 -26.10
#